data_AF-A0A7W1B8D8-F1
#
_entry.id   AF-A0A7W1B8D8-F1
#
_cell.length_a   1.000
_cell.length_b   1.000
_cell.length_c   1.000
_cell.angle_alpha   90.00
_cell.angle_beta   90.00
_cell.angle_gamma   90.00
#
_symmetry.space_group_name_H-M   'P 1'
#
loop_
_entity.id
_entity.type
_entity.pdbx_description
1 polymer ?
#
loop_
_entity_poly.entity_id
_entity_poly.type
_entity_poly.pdbx_seq_one_letter_code
_entity_poly.pdbx_strand_id
1 'polypeptide(L)'
;MAAPHQDALIASTVPPSTATTARSMLARSPGSSLRSPSIPTEVVAPEVVAPTEVVAPAEVVAPTPAFDAEIVAVLEAVPWPRESCDAAFRRKEQALGELFAGLSASDAHALHRRLANPHADDVLASRFERLLMPERRSRLIAFLGDARRREAIGSARRK
;
A
#
# COMPACT_ATOMS: atom_id res chain seq x y z
N MET A 1 -64.86 -2.98 4.88
CA MET A 1 -64.48 -2.74 6.28
C MET A 1 -62.95 -2.77 6.31
N ALA A 2 -62.32 -1.66 5.93
CA ALA A 2 -61.86 -0.56 6.79
C ALA A 2 -60.46 -0.85 7.37
N ALA A 3 -59.45 -0.23 6.74
CA ALA A 3 -58.06 -0.12 7.19
C ALA A 3 -57.94 0.83 8.39
N PRO A 4 -56.83 0.73 9.14
CA PRO A 4 -55.97 1.89 9.39
C PRO A 4 -54.49 1.54 9.16
N HIS A 5 -53.72 2.19 8.27
CA HIS A 5 -53.11 3.53 8.37
C HIS A 5 -52.44 3.85 9.71
N GLN A 6 -51.12 3.62 9.78
CA GLN A 6 -50.10 4.40 10.51
C GLN A 6 -48.79 4.19 9.72
N ASP A 7 -48.30 5.09 8.86
CA ASP A 7 -47.84 6.46 9.07
C ASP A 7 -46.91 6.62 10.29
N ALA A 8 -45.64 6.28 10.07
CA ALA A 8 -44.52 6.62 10.94
C ALA A 8 -43.41 7.28 10.11
N LEU A 9 -43.67 8.54 9.75
CA LEU A 9 -42.76 9.69 9.76
C LEU A 9 -41.25 9.38 9.81
N ILE A 10 -40.69 9.23 8.61
CA ILE A 10 -39.42 9.83 8.15
C ILE A 10 -38.91 11.00 9.02
N ALA A 11 -37.97 10.73 9.93
CA ALA A 11 -37.07 11.74 10.47
C ALA A 11 -35.85 11.87 9.55
N SER A 12 -35.99 12.71 8.52
CA SER A 12 -34.90 13.18 7.67
C SER A 12 -34.12 14.25 8.44
N THR A 13 -33.01 13.86 9.07
CA THR A 13 -32.06 14.82 9.65
C THR A 13 -30.90 14.99 8.68
N VAL A 14 -31.02 16.03 7.86
CA VAL A 14 -29.97 16.58 6.99
C VAL A 14 -28.91 17.25 7.88
N PRO A 15 -27.61 16.94 7.74
CA PRO A 15 -26.56 17.69 8.43
C PRO A 15 -26.35 19.06 7.77
N PRO A 16 -26.11 20.14 8.54
CA PRO A 16 -25.77 21.43 7.96
C PRO A 16 -24.35 21.41 7.38
N SER A 17 -24.28 21.66 6.07
CA SER A 17 -23.06 21.91 5.31
C SER A 17 -22.52 23.30 5.65
N THR A 18 -21.41 23.40 6.37
CA THR A 18 -20.66 24.66 6.51
C THR A 18 -19.52 24.69 5.50
N ALA A 19 -19.82 25.28 4.35
CA ALA A 19 -18.83 25.71 3.38
C ALA A 19 -18.07 26.95 3.89
N THR A 20 -16.86 27.13 3.31
CA THR A 20 -16.23 28.44 3.04
C THR A 20 -15.60 29.17 4.22
N THR A 21 -14.26 29.30 4.19
CA THR A 21 -13.55 30.54 4.56
C THR A 21 -12.08 30.53 4.10
N ALA A 22 -11.72 31.58 3.34
CA ALA A 22 -10.43 32.25 3.12
C ALA A 22 -9.21 31.39 2.70
N ARG A 23 -8.51 31.61 1.58
CA ARG A 23 -8.11 32.82 0.82
C ARG A 23 -7.46 33.93 1.67
N SER A 24 -6.15 33.81 1.89
CA SER A 24 -5.18 34.92 1.94
C SER A 24 -3.76 34.32 1.90
N MET A 25 -3.01 34.48 0.81
CA MET A 25 -2.12 35.62 0.54
C MET A 25 -1.07 35.82 1.63
N LEU A 26 0.20 35.53 1.31
CA LEU A 26 1.32 36.49 1.38
C LEU A 26 2.65 35.81 0.95
N ALA A 27 3.20 36.34 -0.14
CA ALA A 27 4.61 36.62 -0.40
C ALA A 27 5.69 35.60 -0.01
N ARG A 28 6.40 35.08 -1.02
CA ARG A 28 7.86 34.84 -0.89
C ARG A 28 8.59 34.85 -2.25
N SER A 29 9.20 36.00 -2.50
CA SER A 29 10.48 36.27 -3.16
C SER A 29 10.88 35.54 -4.44
N PRO A 30 11.03 36.26 -5.58
CA PRO A 30 11.91 35.86 -6.67
C PRO A 30 13.35 36.29 -6.33
N GLY A 31 14.10 35.39 -5.70
CA GLY A 31 15.53 35.54 -5.46
C GLY A 31 16.34 34.86 -6.55
N SER A 32 16.36 35.48 -7.74
CA SER A 32 17.30 35.14 -8.79
C SER A 32 18.71 35.53 -8.32
N SER A 33 19.59 34.56 -8.13
CA SER A 33 21.02 34.80 -7.96
C SER A 33 21.80 33.77 -8.76
N LEU A 34 22.07 34.20 -10.00
CA LEU A 34 23.18 33.74 -10.82
C LEU A 34 24.46 33.89 -10.00
N ARG A 35 25.02 32.76 -9.56
CA ARG A 35 26.41 32.69 -9.12
C ARG A 35 27.01 31.44 -9.73
N SER A 36 27.57 31.64 -10.93
CA SER A 36 28.60 30.77 -11.48
C SER A 36 29.87 30.99 -10.66
N PRO A 37 30.44 29.96 -10.02
CA PRO A 37 31.85 29.92 -9.75
C PRO A 37 32.57 29.30 -10.96
N SER A 38 33.42 30.10 -11.59
CA SER A 38 34.47 29.63 -12.49
C SER A 38 35.32 28.59 -11.75
N ILE A 39 35.34 27.35 -12.24
CA ILE A 39 36.28 26.34 -11.76
C ILE A 39 37.52 26.44 -12.67
N PRO A 40 38.70 26.75 -12.14
CA PRO A 40 39.94 26.72 -12.89
C PRO A 40 40.34 25.29 -13.26
N THR A 41 40.87 25.19 -14.47
CA THR A 41 41.57 24.08 -15.11
C THR A 41 42.64 23.42 -14.23
N GLU A 42 42.89 22.15 -14.54
CA GLU A 42 44.11 21.37 -14.28
C GLU A 42 44.12 20.54 -12.99
N VAL A 43 44.05 19.21 -13.12
CA VAL A 43 45.18 18.28 -12.87
C VAL A 43 44.80 16.89 -13.42
N VAL A 44 45.79 16.29 -14.07
CA VAL A 44 45.83 14.98 -14.73
C VAL A 44 46.04 13.83 -13.72
N ALA A 45 45.41 12.68 -14.03
CA ALA A 45 45.67 11.29 -13.56
C ALA A 45 45.15 10.83 -12.18
N PRO A 46 44.97 9.51 -11.94
CA PRO A 46 44.94 8.36 -12.86
C PRO A 46 43.56 7.71 -12.93
N GLU A 47 43.34 6.98 -14.03
CA GLU A 47 42.25 6.04 -14.23
C GLU A 47 42.31 4.92 -13.16
N VAL A 48 41.72 5.18 -11.99
CA VAL A 48 41.37 4.13 -11.05
C VAL A 48 40.12 3.48 -11.60
N VAL A 49 40.32 2.40 -12.35
CA VAL A 49 39.27 1.46 -12.75
C VAL A 49 38.56 1.02 -11.47
N ALA A 50 37.47 1.71 -11.14
CA ALA A 50 36.59 1.31 -10.07
C ALA A 50 36.16 -0.13 -10.37
N PRO A 51 36.21 -1.05 -9.39
CA PRO A 51 35.71 -2.40 -9.58
C PRO A 51 34.27 -2.25 -10.06
N THR A 52 34.03 -2.65 -11.31
CA THR A 52 32.70 -2.76 -11.88
C THR A 52 31.96 -3.68 -10.94
N GLU A 53 31.16 -3.07 -10.06
CA GLU A 53 30.23 -3.77 -9.19
C GLU A 53 29.34 -4.52 -10.17
N VAL A 54 29.63 -5.82 -10.32
CA VAL A 54 28.82 -6.73 -11.11
C VAL A 54 27.49 -6.72 -10.39
N VAL A 55 26.59 -5.85 -10.83
CA VAL A 55 25.18 -5.83 -10.44
C VAL A 55 24.71 -7.23 -10.78
N ALA A 56 24.70 -8.08 -9.77
CA ALA A 56 24.21 -9.44 -9.88
C ALA A 56 22.84 -9.32 -10.55
N PRO A 57 22.58 -10.09 -11.62
CA PRO A 57 21.30 -10.05 -12.32
C PRO A 57 20.25 -10.20 -11.24
N ALA A 58 19.44 -9.16 -11.05
CA ALA A 58 18.41 -9.13 -10.03
C ALA A 58 17.63 -10.42 -10.20
N GLU A 59 17.87 -11.36 -9.28
CA GLU A 59 17.26 -12.68 -9.34
C GLU A 59 15.77 -12.38 -9.37
N VAL A 60 15.17 -12.59 -10.53
CA VAL A 60 13.75 -12.46 -10.74
C VAL A 60 13.20 -13.69 -10.04
N VAL A 61 13.17 -13.61 -8.70
CA VAL A 61 12.48 -14.56 -7.85
C VAL A 61 11.02 -14.37 -8.24
N ALA A 62 10.62 -15.12 -9.26
CA ALA A 62 9.25 -15.20 -9.69
C ALA A 62 8.46 -15.63 -8.46
N PRO A 63 7.49 -14.82 -7.99
CA PRO A 63 6.70 -15.18 -6.84
C PRO A 63 6.05 -16.53 -7.09
N THR A 64 6.09 -17.39 -6.09
CA THR A 64 5.44 -18.70 -6.13
C THR A 64 3.94 -18.47 -6.33
N PRO A 65 3.35 -18.94 -7.45
CA PRO A 65 1.95 -18.66 -7.82
C PRO A 65 0.92 -19.29 -6.88
N ALA A 66 1.35 -20.04 -5.87
CA ALA A 66 0.50 -20.80 -4.98
C ALA A 66 -0.44 -19.91 -4.15
N PHE A 67 0.04 -18.78 -3.63
CA PHE A 67 -0.75 -17.90 -2.76
C PHE A 67 -1.48 -16.79 -3.52
N ASP A 68 -1.06 -16.48 -4.75
CA ASP A 68 -1.67 -15.44 -5.57
C ASP A 68 -3.17 -15.69 -5.79
N ALA A 69 -3.53 -16.93 -6.11
CA ALA A 69 -4.92 -17.33 -6.34
C ALA A 69 -5.78 -17.13 -5.07
N GLU A 70 -5.24 -17.47 -3.90
CA GLU A 70 -5.94 -17.31 -2.61
C GLU A 70 -6.10 -15.83 -2.24
N ILE A 71 -5.05 -15.03 -2.39
CA ILE A 71 -5.09 -13.58 -2.17
C ILE A 71 -6.13 -12.94 -3.09
N VAL A 72 -6.11 -13.31 -4.36
CA VAL A 72 -7.08 -12.83 -5.36
C VAL A 72 -8.50 -13.23 -4.98
N ALA A 73 -8.72 -14.48 -4.56
CA ALA A 73 -10.03 -14.96 -4.14
C ALA A 73 -10.58 -14.14 -2.94
N VAL A 74 -9.73 -13.81 -1.96
CA VAL A 74 -10.12 -12.94 -0.84
C VAL A 74 -10.48 -11.52 -1.31
N LEU A 75 -9.69 -10.96 -2.23
CA LEU A 75 -9.96 -9.64 -2.80
C LEU A 75 -11.28 -9.61 -3.59
N GLU A 76 -11.59 -10.68 -4.32
CA GLU A 76 -12.83 -10.82 -5.11
C GLU A 76 -14.06 -11.25 -4.29
N ALA A 77 -13.89 -11.60 -3.02
CA ALA A 77 -15.00 -12.04 -2.18
C ALA A 77 -16.12 -10.99 -2.15
N VAL A 78 -17.34 -11.43 -2.45
CA VAL A 78 -18.52 -10.57 -2.47
C VAL A 78 -18.92 -10.22 -1.02
N PRO A 79 -19.35 -8.97 -0.74
CA PRO A 79 -19.95 -8.64 0.55
C PRO A 79 -21.20 -9.48 0.82
N TRP A 80 -21.45 -9.83 2.07
CA TRP A 80 -22.67 -10.55 2.44
C TRP A 80 -23.92 -9.65 2.33
N PRO A 81 -25.12 -10.23 2.16
CA PRO A 81 -26.35 -9.46 2.18
C PRO A 81 -26.47 -8.70 3.50
N ARG A 82 -26.71 -7.38 3.41
CA ARG A 82 -26.81 -6.45 4.56
C ARG A 82 -25.48 -6.18 5.30
N GLU A 83 -24.34 -6.67 4.80
CA GLU A 83 -23.02 -6.29 5.30
C GLU A 83 -22.72 -4.85 4.86
N SER A 84 -22.20 -4.02 5.79
CA SER A 84 -21.73 -2.68 5.43
C SER A 84 -20.41 -2.78 4.66
N CYS A 85 -20.11 -1.80 3.81
CA CYS A 85 -18.84 -1.78 3.09
C CYS A 85 -17.62 -1.82 4.03
N ASP A 86 -17.66 -1.10 5.16
CA ASP A 86 -16.56 -1.13 6.16
C ASP A 86 -16.40 -2.52 6.80
N ALA A 87 -17.51 -3.20 7.12
CA ALA A 87 -17.45 -4.57 7.64
C ALA A 87 -16.85 -5.54 6.62
N ALA A 88 -17.26 -5.45 5.35
CA ALA A 88 -16.71 -6.26 4.26
C ALA A 88 -15.20 -6.00 4.08
N PHE A 89 -14.75 -4.74 4.14
CA PHE A 89 -13.33 -4.42 4.07
C PHE A 89 -12.54 -4.94 5.26
N ARG A 90 -13.06 -4.81 6.49
CA ARG A 90 -12.40 -5.37 7.68
C ARG A 90 -12.26 -6.89 7.59
N ARG A 91 -13.30 -7.59 7.12
CA ARG A 91 -13.26 -9.04 6.91
C ARG A 91 -12.19 -9.44 5.90
N LYS A 92 -12.09 -8.71 4.78
CA LYS A 92 -11.03 -8.93 3.78
C LYS A 92 -9.64 -8.64 4.34
N GLU A 93 -9.46 -7.52 5.05
CA GLU A 93 -8.20 -7.15 5.69
C GLU A 93 -7.74 -8.21 6.70
N GLN A 94 -8.68 -8.74 7.50
CA GLN A 94 -8.40 -9.83 8.42
C GLN A 94 -7.97 -11.10 7.69
N ALA A 95 -8.73 -11.54 6.68
CA ALA A 95 -8.40 -12.73 5.90
C ALA A 95 -7.04 -12.61 5.19
N LEU A 96 -6.73 -11.44 4.63
CA LEU A 96 -5.41 -11.16 4.05
C LEU A 96 -4.31 -11.19 5.13
N GLY A 97 -4.55 -10.59 6.30
CA GLY A 97 -3.62 -10.62 7.41
C GLY A 97 -3.31 -12.04 7.90
N GLU A 98 -4.32 -12.92 7.94
CA GLU A 98 -4.16 -14.34 8.29
C GLU A 98 -3.34 -15.09 7.23
N LEU A 99 -3.63 -14.89 5.93
CA LEU A 99 -2.82 -15.44 4.84
C LEU A 99 -1.35 -14.97 4.94
N PHE A 100 -1.13 -13.67 5.16
CA PHE A 100 0.21 -13.08 5.30
C PHE A 100 0.92 -13.51 6.59
N ALA A 101 0.19 -13.99 7.59
CA ALA A 101 0.77 -14.58 8.79
C ALA A 101 1.30 -16.01 8.56
N GLY A 102 0.72 -16.73 7.58
CA GLY A 102 1.16 -18.07 7.18
C GLY A 102 2.32 -18.10 6.19
N LEU A 103 2.64 -16.98 5.53
CA LEU A 103 3.74 -16.90 4.57
C LEU A 103 5.11 -17.06 5.25
N SER A 104 6.04 -17.71 4.53
CA SER A 104 7.45 -17.69 4.90
C SER A 104 8.03 -16.27 4.80
N ALA A 105 9.14 -15.98 5.48
CA ALA A 105 9.75 -14.65 5.38
C ALA A 105 10.20 -14.31 3.96
N SER A 106 10.71 -15.30 3.19
CA SER A 106 11.07 -15.11 1.78
C SER A 106 9.86 -14.77 0.92
N ASP A 107 8.74 -15.48 1.07
CA ASP A 107 7.53 -15.23 0.29
C ASP A 107 6.91 -13.87 0.65
N ALA A 108 6.89 -13.54 1.94
CA ALA A 108 6.41 -12.24 2.40
C ALA A 108 7.25 -11.07 1.85
N HIS A 109 8.58 -11.22 1.76
CA HIS A 109 9.45 -10.21 1.16
C HIS A 109 9.27 -10.10 -0.36
N ALA A 110 9.10 -11.23 -1.07
CA ALA A 110 8.82 -11.22 -2.50
C ALA A 110 7.50 -10.51 -2.79
N LEU A 111 6.45 -10.84 -2.04
CA LEU A 111 5.13 -10.20 -2.15
C LEU A 111 5.19 -8.71 -1.76
N HIS A 112 5.92 -8.36 -0.70
CA HIS A 112 6.15 -6.96 -0.30
C HIS A 112 6.75 -6.15 -1.44
N ARG A 113 7.83 -6.64 -2.07
CA ARG A 113 8.49 -5.94 -3.19
C ARG A 113 7.55 -5.75 -4.37
N ARG A 114 6.76 -6.78 -4.69
CA ARG A 114 5.79 -6.76 -5.78
C ARG A 114 4.66 -5.76 -5.53
N LEU A 115 4.10 -5.73 -4.32
CA LEU A 115 3.02 -4.81 -3.94
C LEU A 115 3.51 -3.37 -3.72
N ALA A 116 4.76 -3.17 -3.31
CA ALA A 116 5.37 -1.84 -3.15
C ALA A 116 5.72 -1.20 -4.50
N ASN A 117 6.08 -2.01 -5.50
CA ASN A 117 6.40 -1.58 -6.86
C ASN A 117 5.46 -2.27 -7.86
N PRO A 118 4.18 -1.88 -7.92
CA PRO A 118 3.20 -2.52 -8.78
C PRO A 118 3.60 -2.38 -10.26
N HIS A 119 3.58 -3.50 -10.99
CA HIS A 119 3.73 -3.50 -12.44
C HIS A 119 2.36 -3.32 -13.11
N ALA A 120 2.30 -2.65 -14.27
CA ALA A 120 1.04 -2.39 -14.96
C ALA A 120 0.28 -3.68 -15.35
N ASP A 121 1.03 -4.74 -15.69
CA ASP A 121 0.48 -6.04 -16.07
C ASP A 121 0.21 -6.97 -14.88
N ASP A 122 0.50 -6.52 -13.66
CA ASP A 122 0.29 -7.34 -12.46
C ASP A 122 -1.16 -7.25 -11.98
N VAL A 123 -1.92 -8.30 -12.29
CA VAL A 123 -3.34 -8.43 -11.92
C VAL A 123 -3.53 -8.36 -10.41
N LEU A 124 -2.63 -8.97 -9.64
CA LEU A 124 -2.73 -9.00 -8.18
C LEU A 124 -2.50 -7.60 -7.61
N ALA A 125 -1.43 -6.93 -8.04
CA ALA A 125 -1.12 -5.57 -7.58
C ALA A 125 -2.21 -4.56 -7.97
N SER A 126 -2.71 -4.66 -9.21
CA SER A 126 -3.81 -3.83 -9.71
C SER A 126 -5.11 -4.01 -8.90
N ARG A 127 -5.43 -5.25 -8.52
CA ARG A 127 -6.61 -5.54 -7.68
C ARG A 127 -6.42 -5.09 -6.25
N PHE A 128 -5.23 -5.29 -5.70
CA PHE A 128 -4.87 -4.86 -4.36
C PHE A 128 -4.96 -3.33 -4.20
N GLU A 129 -4.52 -2.58 -5.22
CA GLU A 129 -4.62 -1.12 -5.26
C GLU A 129 -6.06 -0.61 -5.38
N ARG A 130 -6.90 -1.26 -6.21
CA ARG A 130 -8.29 -0.84 -6.41
C ARG A 130 -9.19 -1.09 -5.19
N LEU A 131 -8.91 -2.15 -4.44
CA LEU A 131 -9.86 -2.65 -3.45
C LEU A 131 -9.59 -2.14 -2.04
N LEU A 132 -8.37 -1.68 -1.75
CA LEU A 132 -7.99 -1.22 -0.42
C LEU A 132 -7.78 0.28 -0.39
N MET A 133 -8.33 0.93 0.63
CA MET A 133 -8.01 2.33 0.92
C MET A 133 -6.48 2.48 1.12
N PRO A 134 -5.87 3.60 0.69
CA PRO A 134 -4.42 3.79 0.75
C PRO A 134 -3.80 3.53 2.13
N GLU A 135 -4.50 3.92 3.20
CA GLU A 135 -4.07 3.75 4.59
C GLU A 135 -4.17 2.31 5.09
N ARG A 136 -5.07 1.51 4.51
CA ARG A 136 -5.15 0.05 4.80
C ARG A 136 -4.06 -0.68 4.04
N ARG A 137 -3.86 -0.30 2.78
CA ARG A 137 -2.80 -0.81 1.91
C ARG A 137 -1.42 -0.64 2.56
N SER A 138 -1.10 0.56 3.03
CA SER A 138 0.18 0.85 3.67
C SER A 138 0.43 0.00 4.92
N ARG A 139 -0.60 -0.24 5.73
CA ARG A 139 -0.51 -1.11 6.93
C ARG A 139 -0.23 -2.57 6.56
N LEU A 140 -0.91 -3.11 5.55
CA LEU A 140 -0.66 -4.48 5.08
C LEU A 140 0.74 -4.63 4.46
N ILE A 141 1.20 -3.64 3.70
CA ILE A 141 2.57 -3.61 3.16
C ILE A 141 3.58 -3.57 4.30
N ALA A 142 3.40 -2.69 5.29
CA ALA A 142 4.27 -2.65 6.47
C ALA A 142 4.32 -3.99 7.22
N PHE A 143 3.17 -4.67 7.37
CA PHE A 143 3.08 -5.99 7.98
C PHE A 143 3.89 -7.06 7.23
N LEU A 144 3.91 -7.01 5.89
CA LEU A 144 4.74 -7.89 5.07
C LEU A 144 6.23 -7.58 5.25
N GLY A 145 6.60 -6.30 5.36
CA GLY A 145 7.98 -5.88 5.65
C GLY A 145 8.51 -6.40 7.00
N ASP A 146 7.63 -6.55 7.99
CA ASP A 146 7.96 -7.05 9.33
C ASP A 146 8.07 -8.59 9.45
N ALA A 147 7.94 -9.35 8.36
CA ALA A 147 7.90 -10.82 8.38
C ALA A 147 9.14 -11.46 9.05
N ARG A 148 10.36 -10.97 8.76
CA ARG A 148 11.59 -11.50 9.36
C ARG A 148 11.64 -11.32 10.87
N ARG A 149 11.14 -10.19 11.38
CA ARG A 149 11.03 -9.92 12.82
C ARG A 149 10.06 -10.90 13.48
N ARG A 150 8.92 -11.18 12.83
CA ARG A 150 7.93 -12.16 13.31
C ARG A 150 8.49 -13.58 13.37
N GLU A 151 9.24 -13.99 12.35
CA GLU A 151 9.90 -15.30 12.31
C GLU A 151 10.94 -15.46 13.42
N ALA A 152 11.76 -14.42 13.67
CA ALA A 152 12.75 -14.44 14.75
C ALA A 152 12.09 -14.60 16.14
N ILE A 153 11.00 -13.87 16.40
CA ILE A 153 10.24 -13.98 17.66
C ILE A 153 9.56 -15.36 17.77
N GLY A 154 8.96 -15.85 16.69
CA GLY A 154 8.32 -17.16 16.64
C GLY A 154 9.29 -18.34 16.81
N SER A 155 10.55 -18.16 16.39
CA SER A 155 11.62 -19.14 16.57
C SER A 155 12.19 -19.11 17.99
N ALA A 156 12.31 -17.93 18.60
CA ALA A 156 12.77 -17.77 19.98
C ALA A 156 11.80 -18.40 21.00
N ARG A 157 10.50 -18.38 20.73
CA ARG A 157 9.46 -18.94 21.63
C ARG A 157 9.35 -20.48 21.58
N ARG A 158 9.94 -21.12 20.57
CA ARG A 158 9.91 -22.58 20.38
C ARG A 158 11.13 -23.32 20.94
N LYS A 159 12.15 -22.59 21.38
CA LYS A 159 13.31 -23.12 22.11
C LYS A 159 13.06 -23.03 23.61
#